data_AF-A0A4U7CYJ0-F1
#
_entry.id   AF-A0A4U7CYJ0-F1
#
_cell.length_a   1.000
_cell.length_b   1.000
_cell.length_c   1.000
_cell.angle_alpha   90.00
_cell.angle_beta   90.00
_cell.angle_gamma   90.00
#
_symmetry.space_group_name_H-M   'P 1'
#
loop_
_entity.id
_entity.type
_entity.pdbx_description
1 polymer ?
#
loop_
_entity_poly.entity_id
_entity_poly.type
_entity_poly.pdbx_seq_one_letter_code
_entity_poly.pdbx_strand_id
1 'polypeptide(L)' 'MRDRLTSDLGVYALSGLFSLVVFVLALGVLSRTLPGGLASRQLGGLILGYLLFVGVYTTAWFIYTGIDSREEV' A
#
# COMPACT_ATOMS: atom_id res chain seq x y z
N MET A 1 -23.75 -2.37 -11.32
CA MET A 1 -22.58 -1.47 -11.48
C MET A 1 -22.12 -0.84 -10.16
N ARG A 2 -23.00 -0.37 -9.27
CA ARG A 2 -22.56 0.06 -7.92
C ARG A 2 -21.92 -1.08 -7.11
N ASP A 3 -22.45 -2.30 -7.20
CA ASP A 3 -21.99 -3.43 -6.37
C ASP A 3 -20.53 -3.85 -6.61
N ARG A 4 -20.02 -3.81 -7.86
CA ARG A 4 -18.60 -4.11 -8.17
C ARG A 4 -17.64 -2.99 -7.78
N LEU A 5 -18.10 -1.74 -7.83
CA LEU A 5 -17.34 -0.58 -7.34
C LEU A 5 -17.29 -0.52 -5.81
N THR A 6 -18.22 -1.18 -5.11
CA THR A 6 -18.27 -1.18 -3.64
C THR A 6 -17.59 -2.38 -2.97
N SER A 7 -17.53 -3.57 -3.60
CA SER A 7 -16.91 -4.74 -2.96
C SER A 7 -15.39 -4.75 -3.14
N ASP A 8 -14.89 -4.94 -4.35
CA ASP A 8 -13.47 -5.28 -4.54
C ASP A 8 -12.60 -4.02 -4.54
N LEU A 9 -13.06 -2.98 -5.23
CA LEU A 9 -12.41 -1.66 -5.19
C LEU A 9 -12.32 -1.12 -3.76
N GLY A 10 -13.38 -1.34 -2.96
CA GLY A 10 -13.43 -0.98 -1.55
C GLY A 10 -12.39 -1.73 -0.74
N VAL A 11 -12.28 -3.05 -0.91
CA VAL A 11 -11.28 -3.89 -0.22
C VAL A 11 -9.84 -3.50 -0.62
N TYR A 12 -9.58 -3.22 -1.90
CA TYR A 12 -8.24 -2.77 -2.33
C TYR A 12 -7.90 -1.37 -1.79
N ALA A 13 -8.85 -0.45 -1.77
CA ALA A 13 -8.63 0.87 -1.17
C ALA A 13 -8.41 0.77 0.34
N LEU A 14 -9.20 -0.06 1.04
CA LEU A 14 -9.12 -0.23 2.49
C LEU A 14 -7.82 -0.92 2.90
N SER A 15 -7.40 -1.95 2.18
CA SER A 15 -6.13 -2.65 2.45
C SER A 15 -4.91 -1.79 2.10
N GLY A 16 -4.98 -0.99 1.03
CA GLY A 16 -3.99 0.04 0.73
C GLY A 16 -3.88 1.08 1.86
N LEU A 17 -5.01 1.63 2.32
CA LEU A 17 -5.04 2.58 3.45
C LEU A 17 -4.52 1.95 4.74
N PHE A 18 -4.93 0.72 5.04
CA PHE A 18 -4.44 -0.02 6.19
C PHE A 18 -2.92 -0.19 6.13
N SER A 19 -2.36 -0.56 4.98
CA SER A 19 -0.92 -0.69 4.80
C SER A 19 -0.18 0.63 5.05
N LEU A 20 -0.75 1.77 4.63
CA LEU A 20 -0.20 3.09 4.89
C LEU A 20 -0.18 3.41 6.38
N VAL A 21 -1.29 3.16 7.07
CA VAL A 21 -1.41 3.37 8.51
C VAL A 21 -0.38 2.52 9.25
N VAL A 22 -0.27 1.23 8.92
CA VAL A 22 0.72 0.32 9.52
C VAL A 22 2.14 0.82 9.26
N PHE A 23 2.45 1.25 8.04
CA PHE A 23 3.78 1.77 7.71
C PHE A 23 4.12 3.02 8.52
N VAL A 24 3.21 4.00 8.60
CA VAL A 24 3.43 5.24 9.35
C VAL A 24 3.56 4.95 10.85
N LEU A 25 2.73 4.07 11.40
CA LEU A 25 2.82 3.67 12.80
C LEU A 25 4.14 2.96 13.10
N ALA A 26 4.53 1.99 12.28
CA ALA A 26 5.79 1.27 12.43
C ALA A 26 6.99 2.22 12.34
N LEU A 27 6.99 3.13 11.36
CA LEU A 27 8.05 4.14 11.22
C LEU A 27 8.08 5.09 12.42
N GLY A 28 6.92 5.51 12.93
CA GLY A 28 6.80 6.37 14.10
C GLY A 28 7.23 5.70 15.40
N VAL A 29 7.00 4.39 15.54
CA VAL A 29 7.53 3.59 16.65
C VAL A 29 9.04 3.47 16.51
N LEU A 30 9.53 3.02 15.36
CA LEU A 30 10.95 2.81 15.09
C LEU A 30 11.76 4.10 15.31
N SER A 31 11.25 5.24 14.83
CA SER A 31 11.90 6.54 15.01
C SER A 31 12.03 6.96 16.48
N ARG A 32 11.19 6.45 17.38
CA ARG A 32 11.23 6.77 18.82
C ARG A 32 12.00 5.74 19.64
N THR A 33 12.01 4.49 19.20
CA THR A 33 12.63 3.39 19.96
C THR A 33 14.06 3.11 19.54
N LEU A 34 14.51 3.56 18.37
CA LEU A 34 15.88 3.33 17.90
C LEU A 34 16.87 4.24 18.64
N PRO A 35 17.85 3.69 19.39
CA PRO A 35 18.89 4.49 20.01
C PRO A 35 19.74 5.18 18.94
N GLY A 36 19.90 6.50 19.03
CA GLY A 36 20.59 7.31 18.01
C GLY A 36 19.69 7.79 16.86
N GLY A 37 18.41 7.41 16.84
CA GLY A 37 17.43 7.86 15.86
C GLY A 37 17.62 7.27 14.46
N LEU A 38 16.67 7.56 13.57
CA LEU A 38 16.62 7.02 12.21
C LEU A 38 17.44 7.92 11.27
N ALA A 39 18.54 7.42 10.73
CA ALA A 39 19.38 8.20 9.82
C ALA A 39 18.64 8.54 8.53
N SER A 40 18.89 9.72 7.94
CA SER A 40 18.16 10.21 6.75
C SER A 40 18.22 9.23 5.56
N ARG A 41 19.35 8.54 5.38
CA ARG A 41 19.49 7.51 4.34
C ARG A 41 18.60 6.29 4.59
N GLN A 42 18.47 5.86 5.84
CA GLN A 42 17.60 4.74 6.23
C GLN A 42 16.13 5.13 6.07
N LEU A 43 15.75 6.33 6.52
CA LEU A 43 14.40 6.86 6.34
C LEU A 43 14.04 6.95 4.86
N GLY A 44 14.92 7.52 4.04
CA GLY A 44 14.75 7.60 2.60
C GLY A 44 14.58 6.21 1.96
N GLY A 45 15.39 5.23 2.38
CA GLY A 45 15.26 3.85 1.92
C GLY A 45 13.93 3.20 2.30
N LEU A 46 13.46 3.40 3.53
CA LEU A 46 12.16 2.88 3.99
C LEU A 46 11.00 3.49 3.21
N ILE A 47 11.03 4.81 2.99
CA ILE A 47 10.00 5.51 2.22
C ILE A 47 10.01 5.02 0.76
N LEU A 48 11.19 4.95 0.13
CA LEU A 48 11.32 4.43 -1.24
C LEU A 48 10.81 2.98 -1.36
N GLY A 49 11.18 2.12 -0.42
CA GLY A 49 10.71 0.73 -0.39
C GLY A 49 9.19 0.65 -0.26
N TYR A 50 8.59 1.48 0.60
CA TYR A 50 7.14 1.55 0.73
C TYR A 50 6.46 2.07 -0.56
N LEU A 51 7.01 3.09 -1.21
CA LEU A 51 6.49 3.60 -2.48
C LEU A 51 6.58 2.54 -3.59
N LEU A 52 7.67 1.78 -3.66
CA LEU A 52 7.80 0.65 -4.57
C LEU A 52 6.74 -0.42 -4.30
N PHE A 53 6.51 -0.75 -3.03
CA PHE A 53 5.43 -1.65 -2.62
C PHE A 53 4.06 -1.15 -3.09
N VAL A 54 3.73 0.13 -2.86
CA VAL A 54 2.47 0.74 -3.33
C VAL A 54 2.36 0.67 -4.86
N GLY A 55 3.45 0.90 -5.59
CA GLY A 55 3.48 0.78 -7.04
C GLY A 55 3.16 -0.64 -7.53
N VAL A 56 3.80 -1.65 -6.94
CA VAL A 56 3.55 -3.07 -7.25
C VAL A 56 2.11 -3.45 -6.90
N TYR A 57 1.65 -3.06 -5.71
CA TYR A 57 0.29 -3.29 -5.24
C TYR A 57 -0.76 -2.73 -6.22
N THR A 58 -0.58 -1.47 -6.61
CA THR A 58 -1.48 -0.79 -7.56
C THR A 58 -1.44 -1.44 -8.94
N THR A 59 -0.25 -1.86 -9.39
CA THR A 59 -0.09 -2.57 -10.67
C THR A 59 -0.83 -3.91 -10.65
N ALA A 60 -0.69 -4.68 -9.58
CA ALA A 60 -1.40 -5.95 -9.42
C ALA A 60 -2.93 -5.73 -9.43
N TRP A 61 -3.41 -4.75 -8.67
CA TRP A 61 -4.82 -4.38 -8.67
C TRP A 61 -5.34 -4.01 -10.08
N PHE A 62 -4.57 -3.19 -10.82
CA PHE A 62 -4.92 -2.83 -12.20
C PHE A 62 -5.02 -4.05 -13.12
N ILE A 63 -4.06 -4.98 -13.02
CA ILE A 63 -4.04 -6.21 -13.82
C ILE A 63 -5.27 -7.08 -13.49
N TYR A 64 -5.54 -7.33 -12.21
CA TYR A 64 -6.65 -8.21 -11.81
C TYR A 64 -8.01 -7.61 -12.19
N THR A 65 -8.19 -6.31 -12.01
CA THR A 65 -9.41 -5.62 -12.46
C THR A 65 -9.58 -5.73 -13.98
N GLY A 66 -8.47 -5.63 -14.72
CA GLY A 66 -8.45 -5.79 -16.18
C GLY A 66 -8.83 -7.20 -16.64
N ILE A 67 -8.37 -8.24 -15.93
CA ILE A 67 -8.72 -9.64 -16.23
C ILE A 67 -10.21 -9.89 -15.94
N ASP A 68 -10.69 -9.50 -14.76
CA ASP A 68 -12.09 -9.69 -14.34
C ASP A 68 -13.07 -9.07 -15.35
N SER A 69 -12.75 -7.88 -15.88
CA SER A 69 -13.56 -7.22 -16.91
C SER A 69 -13.66 -7.95 -18.26
N ARG A 70 -12.75 -8.90 -18.53
CA ARG A 70 -12.69 -9.68 -19.78
C ARG A 70 -13.34 -11.05 -19.67
N GLU A 71 -13.40 -11.63 -18.47
CA GLU A 71 -14.03 -12.94 -18.23
C GLU A 71 -15.56 -12.87 -18.17
N GLU A 72 -16.11 -11.66 -18.05
CA GLU A 72 -17.56 -11.41 -17.97
C GLU A 72 -18.24 -11.16 -19.32
N VAL A 73 -17.51 -11.29 -20.43
CA VAL A 73 -18.02 -11.17 -21.81
C VAL A 73 -18.17 -12.55 -22.45
#